data_AF-A0A158BL99-F1
#
_entry.id   AF-A0A158BL99-F1
#
_cell.length_a   1.000
_cell.length_b   1.000
_cell.length_c   1.000
_cell.angle_alpha   90.00
_cell.angle_beta   90.00
_cell.angle_gamma   90.00
#
_symmetry.space_group_name_H-M   'P 1'
#
loop_
_entity.id
_entity.type
_entity.pdbx_description
1 polymer ?
#
loop_
_entity_poly.entity_id
_entity_poly.type
_entity_poly.pdbx_seq_one_letter_code
_entity_poly.pdbx_strand_id
1 'polypeptide(L)'
;MNRRQFLSIAGAFAGCAGSVGDAFAFSRSDPPSSIRTLVLVDLDGGNDALNTVIPIADPRYRALRPNLAISKDRALMLDERTALHPSLLPLMNAWRANDMAIVQGVGYDAPNRSHFRSRQIWDTASHADEYRADDLFDRVKDTHGANVIRVTLHGFDTHENQAHRHAALLARLAEGLASLRASLIASGDWNRTLVMTRSEFGRAARENAAGGTEHGAGAAHFMMGGNVRGGLFGMPPRLDRLDADGGLPVGVDLRRLYATAIPACWRFDAAAILGQRVEPLPLLRV
;
A
#
# COMPACT_ATOMS: atom_id res chain seq x y z
N MET A 1 -14.89 -0.30 17.57
CA MET A 1 -13.68 -1.07 17.91
C MET A 1 -13.72 -1.47 19.38
N ASN A 2 -13.43 -2.72 19.73
CA ASN A 2 -13.28 -3.13 21.12
C ASN A 2 -11.81 -2.96 21.59
N ARG A 3 -11.57 -2.89 22.91
CA ARG A 3 -10.23 -2.69 23.48
C ARG A 3 -9.20 -3.73 23.00
N ARG A 4 -9.64 -4.97 22.74
CA ARG A 4 -8.78 -6.06 22.27
C ARG A 4 -8.26 -5.79 20.86
N GLN A 5 -9.12 -5.37 19.94
CA GLN A 5 -8.76 -4.98 18.58
C GLN A 5 -7.75 -3.82 18.56
N PHE A 6 -7.98 -2.78 19.37
CA PHE A 6 -7.07 -1.64 19.48
C PHE A 6 -5.68 -2.07 19.98
N LEU A 7 -5.62 -2.89 21.03
CA LEU A 7 -4.36 -3.39 21.57
C LEU A 7 -3.62 -4.31 20.59
N SER A 8 -4.34 -5.12 19.81
CA SER A 8 -3.74 -5.94 18.76
C SER A 8 -3.10 -5.09 17.67
N ILE A 9 -3.74 -4.01 17.23
CA ILE A 9 -3.19 -3.09 16.22
C ILE A 9 -2.02 -2.29 16.80
N ALA A 10 -2.20 -1.69 17.98
CA ALA A 10 -1.15 -0.94 18.65
C ALA A 10 0.08 -1.82 18.96
N GLY A 11 -0.13 -3.07 19.35
CA GLY A 11 0.93 -4.06 19.59
C GLY A 11 1.63 -4.53 18.32
N ALA A 12 0.90 -4.72 17.21
CA ALA A 12 1.49 -5.12 15.93
C ALA A 12 2.48 -4.08 15.37
N PHE A 13 2.31 -2.80 15.73
CA PHE A 13 3.19 -1.71 15.32
C PHE A 13 3.98 -1.09 16.49
N ALA A 14 3.93 -1.66 17.71
CA ALA A 14 4.66 -1.17 18.87
C ALA A 14 6.17 -1.20 18.62
N GLY A 15 6.81 -0.03 18.52
CA GLY A 15 8.21 0.14 18.10
C GLY A 15 8.39 1.00 16.83
N CYS A 16 7.31 1.42 16.17
CA CYS A 16 7.36 2.49 15.19
C CYS A 16 7.68 3.81 15.91
N ALA A 17 8.81 4.46 15.60
CA ALA A 17 9.10 5.84 16.04
C ALA A 17 8.25 6.87 15.27
N GLY A 18 7.00 6.51 14.93
CA GLY A 18 5.99 7.34 14.29
C GLY A 18 4.76 7.32 15.19
N SER A 19 4.23 8.50 15.45
CA SER A 19 3.00 8.71 16.21
C SER A 19 1.94 7.69 15.76
N VAL A 20 1.39 6.91 16.69
CA VAL A 20 0.06 6.32 16.48
C VAL A 20 -0.88 7.52 16.46
N GLY A 21 -0.98 8.20 15.32
CA GLY A 21 -1.86 9.34 15.15
C GLY A 21 -3.28 8.86 15.43
N ASP A 22 -3.88 9.41 16.47
CA ASP A 22 -5.32 9.53 16.67
C ASP A 22 -6.15 8.33 16.16
N ALA A 23 -6.01 7.19 16.84
CA ALA A 23 -6.91 6.06 16.66
C ALA A 23 -8.29 6.39 17.27
N PHE A 24 -9.12 7.10 16.51
CA PHE A 24 -10.50 7.36 16.89
C PHE A 24 -11.40 6.19 16.47
N ALA A 25 -12.11 5.57 17.42
CA ALA A 25 -13.20 4.65 17.13
C ALA A 25 -14.51 5.18 17.71
N PHE A 26 -15.47 5.46 16.84
CA PHE A 26 -16.87 5.65 17.23
C PHE A 26 -17.70 4.52 16.63
N SER A 27 -18.56 3.92 17.45
CA SER A 27 -19.51 2.90 17.00
C SER A 27 -20.89 3.54 16.95
N ARG A 28 -21.46 3.68 15.76
CA ARG A 28 -22.91 3.74 15.58
C ARG A 28 -23.40 2.38 15.08
N SER A 29 -24.68 2.08 15.23
CA SER A 29 -25.29 0.85 14.73
C SER A 29 -25.14 0.77 13.20
N ASP A 30 -24.29 -0.13 12.71
CA ASP A 30 -23.93 -0.23 11.29
C ASP A 30 -25.08 -0.78 10.41
N PRO A 31 -25.26 -0.28 9.17
CA PRO A 31 -25.92 -1.05 8.11
C PRO A 31 -25.11 -2.33 7.77
N PRO A 32 -25.68 -3.31 7.03
CA PRO A 32 -25.12 -4.66 6.92
C PRO A 32 -23.92 -4.77 5.96
N SER A 33 -22.84 -4.02 6.12
CA SER A 33 -21.57 -4.30 5.41
C SER A 33 -20.82 -5.47 6.07
N SER A 34 -20.15 -6.30 5.25
CA SER A 34 -19.31 -7.41 5.73
C SER A 34 -18.01 -6.88 6.34
N ILE A 35 -17.37 -5.90 5.68
CA ILE A 35 -16.19 -5.16 6.13
C ILE A 35 -16.62 -3.93 6.92
N ARG A 36 -15.98 -3.65 8.06
CA ARG A 36 -16.32 -2.56 8.98
C ARG A 36 -15.15 -1.67 9.38
N THR A 37 -13.92 -2.13 9.14
CA THR A 37 -12.70 -1.40 9.52
C THR A 37 -11.76 -1.34 8.34
N LEU A 38 -11.28 -0.14 8.04
CA LEU A 38 -10.18 0.10 7.12
C LEU A 38 -8.92 0.43 7.92
N VAL A 39 -7.85 -0.33 7.70
CA VAL A 39 -6.51 -0.03 8.23
C VAL A 39 -5.66 0.48 7.08
N LEU A 40 -5.27 1.76 7.16
CA LEU A 40 -4.38 2.43 6.22
C LEU A 40 -2.94 2.39 6.77
N VAL A 41 -2.02 1.88 5.97
CA VAL A 41 -0.59 1.83 6.33
C VAL A 41 0.20 2.69 5.35
N ASP A 42 0.69 3.81 5.84
CA ASP A 42 1.41 4.79 5.06
C ASP A 42 2.90 4.45 5.05
N LEU A 43 3.44 4.19 3.86
CA LEU A 43 4.86 3.96 3.61
C LEU A 43 5.48 5.31 3.21
N ASP A 44 5.77 6.12 4.22
CA ASP A 44 6.17 7.52 4.07
C ASP A 44 7.61 7.63 3.57
N GLY A 45 7.77 8.35 2.46
CA GLY A 45 9.04 8.46 1.76
C GLY A 45 9.12 7.69 0.45
N GLY A 46 8.04 7.30 -0.21
CA GLY A 46 8.09 6.72 -1.56
C GLY A 46 8.71 5.30 -1.67
N ASN A 47 7.88 4.27 -1.53
CA ASN A 47 8.32 2.86 -1.50
C ASN A 47 8.85 2.36 -2.86
N ASP A 48 10.01 1.70 -2.86
CA ASP A 48 10.56 1.10 -4.09
C ASP A 48 9.76 -0.12 -4.53
N ALA A 49 9.00 0.02 -5.62
CA ALA A 49 8.23 -1.05 -6.22
C ALA A 49 9.11 -2.22 -6.70
N LEU A 50 10.29 -1.95 -7.28
CA LEU A 50 11.15 -2.98 -7.89
C LEU A 50 11.91 -3.82 -6.87
N ASN A 51 12.10 -3.29 -5.66
CA ASN A 51 12.65 -4.03 -4.53
C ASN A 51 11.58 -4.43 -3.50
N THR A 52 10.29 -4.17 -3.76
CA THR A 52 9.15 -4.73 -3.01
C THR A 52 8.53 -5.91 -3.77
N VAL A 53 8.16 -5.68 -5.04
CA VAL A 53 7.56 -6.64 -5.98
C VAL A 53 8.47 -6.73 -7.21
N ILE A 54 9.34 -7.72 -7.20
CA ILE A 54 10.49 -7.86 -8.09
C ILE A 54 10.05 -8.49 -9.42
N PRO A 55 10.27 -7.82 -10.58
CA PRO A 55 10.09 -8.44 -11.90
C PRO A 55 11.27 -9.36 -12.22
N ILE A 56 11.39 -10.47 -11.48
CA ILE A 56 12.61 -11.31 -11.40
C ILE A 56 13.04 -11.93 -12.73
N ALA A 57 12.10 -12.09 -13.68
CA ALA A 57 12.35 -12.60 -15.01
C ALA A 57 12.79 -11.53 -16.04
N ASP A 58 12.63 -10.23 -15.75
CA ASP A 58 13.09 -9.18 -16.67
C ASP A 58 14.60 -8.93 -16.46
N PRO A 59 15.46 -9.20 -17.45
CA PRO A 59 16.90 -8.98 -17.31
C PRO A 59 17.26 -7.51 -17.07
N ARG A 60 16.40 -6.55 -17.47
CA ARG A 60 16.62 -5.13 -17.22
C ARG A 60 16.63 -4.80 -15.73
N TYR A 61 15.94 -5.58 -14.89
CA TYR A 61 15.96 -5.37 -13.44
C TYR A 61 17.39 -5.39 -12.90
N ARG A 62 18.17 -6.41 -13.24
CA ARG A 62 19.58 -6.51 -12.82
C ARG A 62 20.46 -5.45 -13.47
N ALA A 63 20.21 -5.13 -14.75
CA ALA A 63 20.97 -4.10 -15.46
C ALA A 63 20.75 -2.68 -14.90
N LEU A 64 19.55 -2.39 -14.38
CA LEU A 64 19.20 -1.12 -13.75
C LEU A 64 19.57 -1.06 -12.27
N ARG A 65 19.73 -2.24 -11.62
CA ARG A 65 20.02 -2.39 -10.19
C ARG A 65 21.29 -3.23 -9.92
N PRO A 66 22.49 -2.84 -10.41
CA PRO A 66 23.72 -3.61 -10.17
C PRO A 66 23.96 -4.03 -8.71
N ASN A 67 23.64 -3.18 -7.75
CA ASN A 67 23.86 -3.41 -6.32
C ASN A 67 22.57 -3.71 -5.54
N LEU A 68 21.42 -3.23 -6.01
CA LEU A 68 20.13 -3.41 -5.35
C LEU A 68 19.38 -4.67 -5.80
N ALA A 69 19.74 -5.29 -6.92
CA ALA A 69 19.00 -6.43 -7.45
C ALA A 69 19.02 -7.65 -6.51
N ILE A 70 17.83 -8.19 -6.24
CA ILE A 70 17.69 -9.46 -5.52
C ILE A 70 17.80 -10.64 -6.50
N SER A 71 18.57 -11.64 -6.10
CA SER A 71 18.79 -12.86 -6.87
C SER A 71 17.61 -13.82 -6.73
N LYS A 72 17.37 -14.66 -7.75
CA LYS A 72 16.17 -15.52 -7.80
C LYS A 72 16.12 -16.54 -6.64
N ASP A 73 17.29 -17.00 -6.19
CA ASP A 73 17.48 -17.92 -5.06
C ASP A 73 17.11 -17.30 -3.69
N ARG A 74 17.20 -15.96 -3.57
CA ARG A 74 16.83 -15.23 -2.36
C ARG A 74 15.41 -14.66 -2.40
N ALA A 75 14.86 -14.46 -3.59
CA ALA A 75 13.55 -13.86 -3.76
C ALA A 75 12.42 -14.85 -3.42
N LEU A 76 11.29 -14.31 -2.92
CA LEU A 76 10.11 -15.11 -2.61
C LEU A 76 9.22 -15.19 -3.85
N MET A 77 9.35 -16.28 -4.63
CA MET A 77 8.62 -16.43 -5.88
C MET A 77 7.09 -16.43 -5.65
N LEU A 78 6.39 -15.58 -6.40
CA LEU A 78 4.91 -15.55 -6.46
C LEU A 78 4.40 -16.35 -7.67
N ASP A 79 5.10 -16.21 -8.79
CA ASP A 79 4.94 -16.97 -10.03
C ASP A 79 6.29 -17.10 -10.75
N GLU A 80 6.32 -17.48 -12.03
CA GLU A 80 7.57 -17.64 -12.79
C GLU A 80 8.30 -16.31 -13.08
N ARG A 81 7.60 -15.18 -13.01
CA ARG A 81 8.05 -13.85 -13.47
C ARG A 81 8.16 -12.81 -12.36
N THR A 82 7.47 -13.03 -11.25
CA THR A 82 7.29 -12.07 -10.16
C THR A 82 7.68 -12.69 -8.84
N ALA A 83 8.39 -11.95 -8.01
CA ALA A 83 8.77 -12.36 -6.66
C ALA A 83 8.61 -11.20 -5.66
N LEU A 84 8.58 -11.50 -4.37
CA LEU A 84 8.69 -10.49 -3.30
C LEU A 84 10.11 -10.43 -2.76
N HIS A 85 10.44 -9.28 -2.17
CA HIS A 85 11.64 -9.13 -1.35
C HIS A 85 11.71 -10.20 -0.23
N PRO A 86 12.88 -10.77 0.10
CA PRO A 86 13.02 -11.77 1.17
C PRO A 86 12.48 -11.31 2.52
N SER A 87 12.63 -10.03 2.86
CA SER A 87 12.08 -9.45 4.10
C SER A 87 10.55 -9.57 4.22
N LEU A 88 9.84 -9.80 3.12
CA LEU A 88 8.38 -9.95 3.11
C LEU A 88 7.93 -11.40 3.41
N LEU A 89 8.85 -12.28 3.82
CA LEU A 89 8.56 -13.68 4.15
C LEU A 89 7.35 -13.86 5.09
N PRO A 90 7.14 -13.05 6.14
CA PRO A 90 5.96 -13.15 7.00
C PRO A 90 4.61 -13.03 6.25
N LEU A 91 4.58 -12.33 5.11
CA LEU A 91 3.37 -12.16 4.30
C LEU A 91 3.03 -13.37 3.42
N MET A 92 3.96 -14.32 3.24
CA MET A 92 3.73 -15.49 2.38
C MET A 92 2.58 -16.37 2.85
N ASN A 93 2.25 -16.36 4.16
CA ASN A 93 1.07 -17.06 4.66
C ASN A 93 -0.23 -16.43 4.17
N ALA A 94 -0.30 -15.10 4.09
CA ALA A 94 -1.46 -14.39 3.56
C ALA A 94 -1.60 -14.58 2.03
N TRP A 95 -0.47 -14.50 1.32
CA TRP A 95 -0.41 -14.81 -0.12
C TRP A 95 -0.95 -16.22 -0.42
N ARG A 96 -0.45 -17.25 0.28
CA ARG A 96 -0.88 -18.64 0.11
C ARG A 96 -2.33 -18.89 0.54
N ALA A 97 -2.82 -18.16 1.55
CA ALA A 97 -4.21 -18.19 1.97
C ALA A 97 -5.15 -17.43 1.01
N ASN A 98 -4.61 -16.84 -0.06
CA ASN A 98 -5.35 -16.07 -1.06
C ASN A 98 -6.08 -14.86 -0.46
N ASP A 99 -5.61 -14.28 0.64
CA ASP A 99 -6.22 -13.10 1.30
C ASP A 99 -5.32 -11.85 1.28
N MET A 100 -4.35 -11.85 0.35
CA MET A 100 -3.46 -10.75 0.02
C MET A 100 -3.45 -10.51 -1.49
N ALA A 101 -3.86 -9.32 -1.89
CA ALA A 101 -3.74 -8.79 -3.24
C ALA A 101 -2.56 -7.80 -3.31
N ILE A 102 -1.83 -7.83 -4.42
CA ILE A 102 -0.74 -6.89 -4.72
C ILE A 102 -1.18 -6.10 -5.95
N VAL A 103 -1.26 -4.77 -5.82
CA VAL A 103 -1.61 -3.87 -6.92
C VAL A 103 -0.35 -3.16 -7.38
N GLN A 104 0.04 -3.40 -8.63
CA GLN A 104 1.28 -2.89 -9.23
C GLN A 104 1.00 -1.69 -10.14
N GLY A 105 1.97 -0.77 -10.19
CA GLY A 105 1.91 0.41 -11.06
C GLY A 105 0.93 1.47 -10.56
N VAL A 106 0.73 1.56 -9.24
CA VAL A 106 -0.19 2.53 -8.64
C VAL A 106 0.46 3.90 -8.55
N GLY A 107 -0.27 4.95 -8.90
CA GLY A 107 0.16 6.33 -8.78
C GLY A 107 -0.94 7.28 -9.24
N TYR A 108 -0.57 8.42 -9.78
CA TYR A 108 -1.50 9.41 -10.35
C TYR A 108 -0.83 10.14 -11.51
N ASP A 109 -1.65 10.74 -12.37
CA ASP A 109 -1.17 11.51 -13.52
C ASP A 109 -0.40 12.77 -13.09
N ALA A 110 0.59 13.16 -13.90
CA ALA A 110 1.48 14.31 -13.63
C ALA A 110 2.10 14.28 -12.22
N PRO A 111 2.90 13.24 -11.89
CA PRO A 111 3.47 13.07 -10.56
C PRO A 111 4.38 14.26 -10.19
N ASN A 112 4.00 14.98 -9.14
CA ASN A 112 4.74 16.15 -8.64
C ASN A 112 6.04 15.77 -7.91
N ARG A 113 6.07 14.58 -7.28
CA ARG A 113 7.22 14.02 -6.51
C ARG A 113 7.72 14.86 -5.34
N SER A 114 7.04 15.95 -4.97
CA SER A 114 7.17 16.57 -3.65
C SER A 114 6.46 15.72 -2.61
N HIS A 115 7.13 15.34 -1.52
CA HIS A 115 6.50 14.60 -0.41
C HIS A 115 5.24 15.31 0.09
N PHE A 116 5.33 16.62 0.34
CA PHE A 116 4.21 17.40 0.85
C PHE A 116 3.01 17.33 -0.09
N ARG A 117 3.23 17.62 -1.38
CA ARG A 117 2.13 17.66 -2.34
C ARG A 117 1.59 16.27 -2.64
N SER A 118 2.47 15.28 -2.74
CA SER A 118 2.08 13.91 -3.06
C SER A 118 1.28 13.28 -1.91
N ARG A 119 1.64 13.53 -0.64
CA ARG A 119 0.79 13.19 0.51
C ARG A 119 -0.58 13.80 0.41
N GLN A 120 -0.65 15.11 0.16
CA GLN A 120 -1.93 15.81 0.04
C GLN A 120 -2.82 15.20 -1.06
N ILE A 121 -2.24 14.83 -2.22
CA ILE A 121 -2.96 14.14 -3.30
C ILE A 121 -3.52 12.80 -2.81
N TRP A 122 -2.71 11.99 -2.13
CA TRP A 122 -3.17 10.72 -1.56
C TRP A 122 -4.21 10.93 -0.46
N ASP A 123 -4.04 11.90 0.43
CA ASP A 123 -4.96 12.21 1.54
C ASP A 123 -6.31 12.70 1.05
N THR A 124 -6.33 13.48 -0.03
CA THR A 124 -7.57 14.13 -0.51
C THR A 124 -8.21 13.45 -1.72
N ALA A 125 -7.46 12.57 -2.40
CA ALA A 125 -7.75 12.01 -3.72
C ALA A 125 -7.86 13.06 -4.84
N SER A 126 -7.30 14.26 -4.65
CA SER A 126 -7.39 15.37 -5.61
C SER A 126 -6.48 15.19 -6.83
N HIS A 127 -6.82 15.84 -7.95
CA HIS A 127 -5.92 15.86 -9.12
C HIS A 127 -4.62 16.62 -8.80
N ALA A 128 -3.56 16.38 -9.58
CA ALA A 128 -2.23 16.94 -9.30
C ALA A 128 -2.23 18.48 -9.29
N ASP A 129 -3.11 19.10 -10.07
CA ASP A 129 -3.36 20.54 -10.19
C ASP A 129 -4.40 21.09 -9.18
N GLU A 130 -5.08 20.23 -8.43
CA GLU A 130 -6.12 20.62 -7.46
C GLU A 130 -5.61 20.55 -6.01
N TYR A 131 -5.56 21.70 -5.33
CA TYR A 131 -5.12 21.80 -3.93
C TYR A 131 -6.32 21.75 -2.99
N ARG A 132 -6.35 20.74 -2.12
CA ARG A 132 -7.42 20.50 -1.15
C ARG A 132 -6.86 20.39 0.25
N ALA A 133 -7.55 20.96 1.23
CA ALA A 133 -7.17 20.88 2.65
C ALA A 133 -7.93 19.79 3.41
N ASP A 134 -9.01 19.26 2.83
CA ASP A 134 -9.91 18.29 3.44
C ASP A 134 -9.49 16.84 3.13
N ASP A 135 -9.18 16.08 4.18
CA ASP A 135 -8.84 14.65 4.09
C ASP A 135 -10.06 13.82 3.64
N LEU A 136 -9.82 12.90 2.72
CA LEU A 136 -10.81 11.99 2.13
C LEU A 136 -11.55 11.20 3.20
N PHE A 137 -10.82 10.65 4.18
CA PHE A 137 -11.37 9.80 5.21
C PHE A 137 -12.03 10.61 6.34
N ASP A 138 -11.64 11.86 6.55
CA ASP A 138 -12.41 12.79 7.39
C ASP A 138 -13.78 13.08 6.75
N ARG A 139 -13.86 13.33 5.44
CA ARG A 139 -15.16 13.46 4.73
C ARG A 139 -16.04 12.22 4.90
N VAL A 140 -15.45 11.03 4.78
CA VAL A 140 -16.17 9.75 4.97
C VAL A 140 -16.64 9.59 6.41
N LYS A 141 -15.79 9.93 7.39
CA LYS A 141 -16.07 9.82 8.83
C LYS A 141 -17.21 10.74 9.26
N ASP A 142 -17.13 12.03 8.91
CA ASP A 142 -18.10 13.04 9.34
C ASP A 142 -19.50 12.74 8.80
N THR A 143 -19.56 12.16 7.61
CA THR A 143 -20.85 11.89 6.97
C THR A 143 -21.49 10.60 7.51
N HIS A 144 -20.72 9.61 7.97
CA HIS A 144 -21.30 8.27 8.21
C HIS A 144 -20.67 7.39 9.33
N GLY A 145 -19.73 7.88 10.13
CA GLY A 145 -19.20 7.13 11.28
C GLY A 145 -18.27 5.97 10.92
N ALA A 146 -17.47 6.12 9.88
CA ALA A 146 -16.49 5.13 9.44
C ALA A 146 -15.37 4.86 10.47
N ASN A 147 -15.01 3.58 10.67
CA ASN A 147 -13.82 3.19 11.43
C ASN A 147 -12.61 3.09 10.50
N VAL A 148 -11.77 4.11 10.52
CA VAL A 148 -10.49 4.15 9.81
C VAL A 148 -9.37 4.21 10.84
N ILE A 149 -8.35 3.37 10.66
CA ILE A 149 -7.16 3.35 11.51
C ILE A 149 -5.97 3.62 10.60
N ARG A 150 -5.22 4.68 10.90
CA ARG A 150 -4.04 5.07 10.12
C ARG A 150 -2.77 4.79 10.91
N VAL A 151 -1.82 4.14 10.26
CA VAL A 151 -0.49 3.85 10.80
C VAL A 151 0.53 4.32 9.79
N THR A 152 1.58 5.01 10.24
CA THR A 152 2.64 5.51 9.36
C THR A 152 3.96 4.83 9.70
N LEU A 153 4.59 4.27 8.68
CA LEU A 153 5.96 3.77 8.73
C LEU A 153 6.84 4.72 7.91
N HIS A 154 7.64 5.51 8.61
CA HIS A 154 8.58 6.47 8.02
C HIS A 154 9.86 5.79 7.54
N GLY A 155 10.59 6.48 6.66
CA GLY A 155 11.96 6.14 6.29
C GLY A 155 12.12 5.51 4.92
N PHE A 156 11.05 5.41 4.11
CA PHE A 156 11.14 4.89 2.74
C PHE A 156 11.91 5.81 1.79
N ASP A 157 12.27 7.03 2.24
CA ASP A 157 13.05 8.00 1.48
C ASP A 157 14.52 7.61 1.31
N THR A 158 14.73 6.57 0.50
CA THR A 158 15.95 5.79 0.45
C THR A 158 16.89 6.20 -0.69
N HIS A 159 17.44 7.41 -0.59
CA HIS A 159 18.42 7.95 -1.56
C HIS A 159 19.83 7.33 -1.47
N GLU A 160 20.11 6.60 -0.39
CA GLU A 160 21.40 5.95 -0.11
C GLU A 160 21.21 4.67 0.71
N ASN A 161 22.20 3.77 0.75
CA ASN A 161 22.18 2.55 1.57
C ASN A 161 20.83 1.79 1.53
N GLN A 162 20.18 1.76 0.37
CA GLN A 162 18.80 1.32 0.26
C GLN A 162 18.69 -0.18 0.51
N ALA A 163 19.67 -0.97 0.08
CA ALA A 163 19.68 -2.42 0.29
C ALA A 163 19.48 -2.82 1.76
N HIS A 164 20.06 -2.06 2.71
CA HIS A 164 19.87 -2.31 4.13
C HIS A 164 18.61 -1.62 4.69
N ARG A 165 18.45 -0.32 4.42
CA ARG A 165 17.36 0.49 5.00
C ARG A 165 15.99 -0.01 4.55
N HIS A 166 15.81 -0.19 3.24
CA HIS A 166 14.54 -0.66 2.67
C HIS A 166 14.21 -2.09 3.11
N ALA A 167 15.22 -2.98 3.16
CA ALA A 167 15.03 -4.34 3.65
C ALA A 167 14.53 -4.39 5.10
N ALA A 168 15.05 -3.52 5.97
CA ALA A 168 14.61 -3.41 7.37
C ALA A 168 13.17 -2.86 7.49
N LEU A 169 12.83 -1.85 6.68
CA LEU A 169 11.46 -1.30 6.63
C LEU A 169 10.44 -2.33 6.11
N LEU A 170 10.80 -3.08 5.07
CA LEU A 170 9.96 -4.16 4.56
C LEU A 170 9.79 -5.29 5.58
N ALA A 171 10.84 -5.65 6.34
CA ALA A 171 10.73 -6.63 7.41
C ALA A 171 9.73 -6.16 8.48
N ARG A 172 9.87 -4.89 8.91
CA ARG A 172 8.98 -4.29 9.90
C ARG A 172 7.52 -4.25 9.43
N LEU A 173 7.31 -3.85 8.17
CA LEU A 173 5.98 -3.87 7.54
C LEU A 173 5.41 -5.29 7.52
N ALA A 174 6.21 -6.27 7.10
CA ALA A 174 5.78 -7.66 6.98
C ALA A 174 5.37 -8.26 8.34
N GLU A 175 6.19 -8.06 9.36
CA GLU A 175 5.94 -8.51 10.74
C GLU A 175 4.66 -7.89 11.30
N GLY A 176 4.50 -6.56 11.16
CA GLY A 176 3.33 -5.85 11.65
C GLY A 176 2.04 -6.31 10.98
N LEU A 177 2.04 -6.40 9.65
CA LEU A 177 0.88 -6.88 8.89
C LEU A 177 0.56 -8.36 9.18
N ALA A 178 1.57 -9.23 9.32
CA ALA A 178 1.37 -10.64 9.63
C ALA A 178 0.80 -10.82 11.06
N SER A 179 1.32 -10.08 12.03
CA SER A 179 0.85 -10.07 13.42
C SER A 179 -0.59 -9.54 13.54
N LEU A 180 -0.89 -8.45 12.82
CA LEU A 180 -2.23 -7.89 12.73
C LEU A 180 -3.21 -8.92 12.15
N ARG A 181 -2.87 -9.53 11.02
CA ARG A 181 -3.68 -10.58 10.38
C ARG A 181 -3.94 -11.74 11.35
N ALA A 182 -2.91 -12.26 12.02
CA ALA A 182 -3.06 -13.36 12.97
C ALA A 182 -3.99 -13.01 14.13
N SER A 183 -3.86 -11.80 14.68
CA SER A 183 -4.69 -11.31 15.78
C SER A 183 -6.16 -11.17 15.36
N LEU A 184 -6.42 -10.61 14.18
CA LEU A 184 -7.78 -10.43 13.64
C LEU A 184 -8.43 -11.76 13.27
N ILE A 185 -7.66 -12.75 12.82
CA ILE A 185 -8.18 -14.12 12.63
C ILE A 185 -8.59 -14.71 13.97
N ALA A 186 -7.73 -14.62 14.99
CA ALA A 186 -8.01 -15.16 16.32
C ALA A 186 -9.20 -14.49 17.01
N SER A 187 -9.48 -13.21 16.71
CA SER A 187 -10.65 -12.49 17.22
C SER A 187 -11.92 -12.64 16.37
N GLY A 188 -11.83 -13.28 15.19
CA GLY A 188 -12.96 -13.40 14.25
C GLY A 188 -13.25 -12.14 13.42
N ASP A 189 -12.35 -11.17 13.42
CA ASP A 189 -12.54 -9.86 12.78
C ASP A 189 -11.87 -9.74 11.40
N TRP A 190 -11.11 -10.75 10.97
CA TRP A 190 -10.40 -10.70 9.68
C TRP A 190 -11.33 -10.55 8.47
N ASN A 191 -12.47 -11.24 8.48
CA ASN A 191 -13.52 -11.11 7.45
C ASN A 191 -14.22 -9.74 7.48
N ARG A 192 -13.90 -8.90 8.46
CA ARG A 192 -14.47 -7.59 8.67
C ARG A 192 -13.47 -6.45 8.49
N THR A 193 -12.23 -6.77 8.16
CA THR A 193 -11.15 -5.80 8.09
C THR A 193 -10.56 -5.78 6.70
N LEU A 194 -10.37 -4.58 6.15
CA LEU A 194 -9.56 -4.35 4.97
C LEU A 194 -8.30 -3.59 5.42
N VAL A 195 -7.14 -4.13 5.08
CA VAL A 195 -5.84 -3.47 5.28
C VAL A 195 -5.33 -3.03 3.92
N MET A 196 -4.83 -1.81 3.82
CA MET A 196 -4.28 -1.25 2.58
C MET A 196 -3.03 -0.44 2.87
N THR A 197 -1.95 -0.71 2.13
CA THR A 197 -0.77 0.15 2.14
C THR A 197 -0.91 1.27 1.11
N ARG A 198 -0.31 2.43 1.37
CA ARG A 198 -0.11 3.48 0.36
C ARG A 198 1.25 4.12 0.49
N SER A 199 1.72 4.75 -0.58
CA SER A 199 2.98 5.50 -0.61
C SER A 199 2.83 6.66 -1.57
N GLU A 200 3.42 7.80 -1.21
CA GLU A 200 3.27 9.07 -1.90
C GLU A 200 3.58 8.97 -3.40
N PHE A 201 4.59 8.17 -3.74
CA PHE A 201 5.05 7.86 -5.09
C PHE A 201 5.95 6.61 -5.06
N GLY A 202 6.39 6.14 -6.22
CA GLY A 202 7.39 5.07 -6.35
C GLY A 202 8.83 5.58 -6.36
N ARG A 203 9.77 4.68 -6.69
CA ARG A 203 11.20 5.00 -6.89
C ARG A 203 11.62 4.84 -8.35
N ALA A 204 12.65 5.58 -8.74
CA ALA A 204 13.27 5.46 -10.05
C ALA A 204 13.78 4.03 -10.27
N ALA A 205 13.69 3.52 -11.51
CA ALA A 205 14.02 2.13 -11.82
C ALA A 205 15.53 1.86 -11.81
N ARG A 206 16.35 2.88 -12.06
CA ARG A 206 17.81 2.82 -11.99
C ARG A 206 18.30 3.20 -10.59
N GLU A 207 19.22 2.42 -10.04
CA GLU A 207 19.92 2.81 -8.80
C GLU A 207 20.88 3.98 -9.04
N ASN A 208 21.05 4.84 -8.04
CA ASN A 208 21.99 5.94 -8.07
C ASN A 208 23.39 5.52 -7.55
N ALA A 209 24.37 6.42 -7.67
CA ALA A 209 25.74 6.15 -7.25
C ALA A 209 25.92 6.01 -5.72
N ALA A 210 24.95 6.48 -4.93
CA ALA A 210 24.96 6.40 -3.47
C ALA A 210 24.36 5.08 -2.92
N GLY A 211 24.03 4.14 -3.81
CA GLY A 211 23.41 2.87 -3.42
C GLY A 211 21.96 3.01 -2.96
N GLY A 212 21.25 4.02 -3.48
CA GLY A 212 19.81 4.21 -3.31
C GLY A 212 19.12 4.56 -4.61
N THR A 213 17.97 5.23 -4.53
CA THR A 213 17.16 5.58 -5.70
C THR A 213 16.50 6.94 -5.59
N GLU A 214 16.42 7.62 -6.72
CA GLU A 214 15.69 8.88 -6.86
C GLU A 214 14.17 8.66 -6.83
N HIS A 215 13.41 9.75 -6.74
CA HIS A 215 11.95 9.70 -6.76
C HIS A 215 11.44 9.19 -8.12
N GLY A 216 10.42 8.34 -8.09
CA GLY A 216 9.74 7.82 -9.26
C GLY A 216 8.25 8.16 -9.27
N ALA A 217 7.46 7.36 -9.98
CA ALA A 217 6.02 7.56 -10.11
C ALA A 217 5.25 6.32 -9.63
N GLY A 218 5.25 5.24 -10.41
CA GLY A 218 4.52 4.02 -10.09
C GLY A 218 5.08 3.25 -8.88
N ALA A 219 4.22 2.98 -7.91
CA ALA A 219 4.48 2.17 -6.72
C ALA A 219 3.77 0.81 -6.78
N ALA A 220 4.00 -0.03 -5.77
CA ALA A 220 3.25 -1.26 -5.52
C ALA A 220 2.64 -1.24 -4.12
N HIS A 221 1.40 -1.71 -3.99
CA HIS A 221 0.66 -1.69 -2.73
C HIS A 221 0.01 -3.03 -2.42
N PHE A 222 -0.14 -3.33 -1.13
CA PHE A 222 -0.84 -4.49 -0.63
C PHE A 222 -2.26 -4.12 -0.21
N MET A 223 -3.22 -4.98 -0.55
CA MET A 223 -4.56 -5.00 0.03
C MET A 223 -4.80 -6.38 0.64
N MET A 224 -5.17 -6.45 1.92
CA MET A 224 -5.32 -7.70 2.65
C MET A 224 -6.62 -7.71 3.44
N GLY A 225 -7.25 -8.88 3.58
CA GLY A 225 -8.48 -9.02 4.36
C GLY A 225 -9.22 -10.31 4.03
N GLY A 226 -10.11 -10.77 4.92
CA GLY A 226 -10.83 -12.03 4.70
C GLY A 226 -11.71 -12.05 3.45
N ASN A 227 -12.18 -10.88 3.01
CA ASN A 227 -12.94 -10.72 1.75
C ASN A 227 -12.07 -10.30 0.56
N VAL A 228 -10.74 -10.22 0.71
CA VAL A 228 -9.85 -9.94 -0.43
C VAL A 228 -9.66 -11.21 -1.25
N ARG A 229 -9.81 -11.09 -2.57
CA ARG A 229 -9.36 -12.07 -3.55
C ARG A 229 -7.89 -11.81 -3.84
N GLY A 230 -7.02 -12.66 -3.30
CA GLY A 230 -5.57 -12.54 -3.50
C GLY A 230 -5.14 -12.71 -4.95
N GLY A 231 -3.90 -12.28 -5.22
CA GLY A 231 -3.29 -12.30 -6.55
C GLY A 231 -2.55 -11.02 -6.92
N LEU A 232 -1.99 -11.01 -8.13
CA LEU A 232 -1.38 -9.84 -8.75
C LEU A 232 -2.42 -9.07 -9.57
N PHE A 233 -2.50 -7.76 -9.35
CA PHE A 233 -3.43 -6.85 -10.02
C PHE A 233 -2.69 -5.62 -10.55
N GLY A 234 -3.34 -4.90 -11.46
CA GLY A 234 -2.79 -3.68 -12.04
C GLY A 234 -1.82 -3.97 -13.18
N MET A 235 -0.81 -3.11 -13.30
CA MET A 235 0.17 -3.18 -14.39
C MET A 235 1.53 -3.63 -13.84
N PRO A 236 2.05 -4.80 -14.28
CA PRO A 236 3.42 -5.19 -13.95
C PRO A 236 4.45 -4.13 -14.40
N PRO A 237 5.60 -3.99 -13.71
CA PRO A 237 6.64 -3.03 -14.07
C PRO A 237 7.06 -3.12 -15.53
N ARG A 238 7.13 -1.96 -16.19
CA ARG A 238 7.53 -1.81 -17.59
C ARG A 238 8.92 -1.18 -17.69
N LEU A 239 9.96 -1.99 -17.49
CA LEU A 239 11.35 -1.54 -17.51
C LEU A 239 11.86 -1.16 -18.93
N ASP A 240 11.08 -1.48 -19.95
CA ASP A 240 11.28 -1.09 -21.34
C ASP A 240 10.70 0.30 -21.69
N ARG A 241 9.91 0.89 -20.78
CA ARG A 241 9.15 2.14 -21.01
C ARG A 241 9.09 2.99 -19.75
N LEU A 242 10.25 3.42 -19.28
CA LEU A 242 10.35 4.35 -18.16
C LEU A 242 9.83 5.75 -18.55
N ASP A 243 9.37 6.51 -17.56
CA ASP A 243 9.03 7.92 -17.75
C ASP A 243 10.29 8.78 -18.02
N ALA A 244 10.10 10.07 -18.26
CA ALA A 244 11.17 11.01 -18.60
C ALA A 244 12.28 11.09 -17.53
N ASP A 245 11.99 10.71 -16.29
CA ASP A 245 12.90 10.77 -15.16
C ASP A 245 13.37 9.38 -14.71
N GLY A 246 13.07 8.34 -15.50
CA GLY A 246 13.47 6.96 -15.20
C GLY A 246 12.57 6.24 -14.19
N GLY A 247 11.41 6.81 -13.86
CA GLY A 247 10.38 6.19 -13.02
C GLY A 247 9.57 5.13 -13.76
N LEU A 248 8.92 4.24 -13.00
CA LEU A 248 7.94 3.32 -13.55
C LEU A 248 6.68 4.09 -13.99
N PRO A 249 6.12 3.82 -15.18
CA PRO A 249 4.87 4.43 -15.59
C PRO A 249 3.73 4.01 -14.67
N VAL A 250 2.80 4.93 -14.43
CA VAL A 250 1.56 4.67 -13.71
C VAL A 250 0.61 3.89 -14.62
N GLY A 251 0.11 2.74 -14.15
CA GLY A 251 -0.89 1.93 -14.85
C GLY A 251 -2.21 1.80 -14.08
N VAL A 252 -2.21 2.19 -12.80
CA VAL A 252 -3.39 2.18 -11.93
C VAL A 252 -3.45 3.53 -11.22
N ASP A 253 -4.50 4.30 -11.47
CA ASP A 253 -4.77 5.51 -10.70
C ASP A 253 -5.10 5.14 -9.24
N LEU A 254 -4.49 5.83 -8.27
CA LEU A 254 -4.66 5.58 -6.84
C LEU A 254 -6.12 5.61 -6.41
N ARG A 255 -6.97 6.40 -7.07
CA ARG A 255 -8.39 6.50 -6.75
C ARG A 255 -9.11 5.18 -6.96
N ARG A 256 -8.58 4.27 -7.79
CA ARG A 256 -9.11 2.92 -7.92
C ARG A 256 -8.97 2.11 -6.63
N LEU A 257 -7.92 2.35 -5.82
CA LEU A 257 -7.81 1.75 -4.49
C LEU A 257 -8.94 2.24 -3.58
N TYR A 258 -9.21 3.56 -3.58
CA TYR A 258 -10.28 4.16 -2.78
C TYR A 258 -11.67 3.78 -3.26
N ALA A 259 -11.91 3.74 -4.58
CA ALA A 259 -13.13 3.24 -5.18
C ALA A 259 -13.40 1.76 -4.86
N THR A 260 -12.35 1.00 -4.56
CA THR A 260 -12.47 -0.39 -4.07
C THR A 260 -12.78 -0.42 -2.58
N ALA A 261 -12.04 0.32 -1.76
CA ALA A 261 -12.12 0.24 -0.30
C ALA A 261 -13.38 0.89 0.28
N ILE A 262 -13.76 2.09 -0.20
CA ILE A 262 -14.86 2.88 0.39
C ILE A 262 -16.21 2.15 0.30
N PRO A 263 -16.66 1.67 -0.88
CA PRO A 263 -17.94 0.97 -0.97
C PRO A 263 -17.93 -0.35 -0.21
N ALA A 264 -16.79 -1.03 -0.16
CA ALA A 264 -16.66 -2.31 0.52
C ALA A 264 -16.79 -2.19 2.04
N CYS A 265 -16.17 -1.16 2.63
CA CYS A 265 -16.23 -0.92 4.06
C CYS A 265 -17.57 -0.34 4.51
N TRP A 266 -18.19 0.52 3.71
CA TRP A 266 -19.31 1.35 4.20
C TRP A 266 -20.52 1.45 3.26
N ARG A 267 -20.55 0.69 2.15
CA ARG A 267 -21.63 0.69 1.14
C ARG A 267 -21.93 2.09 0.56
N PHE A 268 -20.95 2.99 0.55
CA PHE A 268 -21.09 4.31 -0.09
C PHE A 268 -20.80 4.28 -1.58
N ASP A 269 -21.45 5.19 -2.30
CA ASP A 269 -21.02 5.56 -3.62
C ASP A 269 -19.68 6.30 -3.53
N ALA A 270 -18.60 5.63 -3.92
CA ALA A 270 -17.28 6.24 -3.96
C ALA A 270 -17.25 7.49 -4.86
N ALA A 271 -18.11 7.57 -5.88
CA ALA A 271 -18.14 8.72 -6.77
C ALA A 271 -18.54 10.02 -6.06
N ALA A 272 -19.43 9.94 -5.07
CA ALA A 272 -19.83 11.10 -4.27
C ALA A 272 -18.67 11.67 -3.43
N ILE A 273 -17.77 10.80 -2.97
CA ILE A 273 -16.64 11.17 -2.12
C ILE A 273 -15.39 11.56 -2.94
N LEU A 274 -15.19 10.90 -4.08
CA LEU A 274 -14.08 11.14 -5.01
C LEU A 274 -14.36 12.29 -6.00
N GLY A 275 -15.61 12.75 -6.09
CA GLY A 275 -16.03 13.77 -7.06
C GLY A 275 -16.11 13.27 -8.50
N GLN A 276 -15.85 12.00 -8.75
CA GLN A 276 -15.84 11.38 -10.08
C GLN A 276 -16.10 9.88 -10.02
N ARG A 277 -16.63 9.30 -11.09
CA ARG A 277 -16.78 7.84 -11.21
C ARG A 277 -15.44 7.21 -11.53
N VAL A 278 -15.02 6.27 -10.69
CA VAL A 278 -13.79 5.50 -10.84
C VAL A 278 -14.12 4.02 -10.75
N GLU A 279 -13.64 3.23 -11.70
CA GLU A 279 -13.86 1.79 -11.71
C GLU A 279 -13.05 1.11 -10.58
N PRO A 280 -13.70 0.36 -9.67
CA PRO A 280 -13.00 -0.36 -8.62
C PRO A 280 -12.10 -1.46 -9.19
N LEU A 281 -11.16 -1.93 -8.39
CA LEU A 281 -10.35 -3.10 -8.69
C LEU A 281 -11.15 -4.36 -8.37
N PRO A 282 -11.06 -5.40 -9.21
CA PRO A 282 -11.78 -6.65 -8.98
C PRO A 282 -11.02 -7.52 -7.96
N LEU A 283 -10.73 -7.02 -6.77
CA LEU A 283 -9.93 -7.72 -5.75
C LEU A 283 -10.72 -8.04 -4.48
N LEU A 284 -12.03 -7.84 -4.48
CA LEU A 284 -12.92 -8.24 -3.38
C LEU A 284 -13.80 -9.40 -3.80
N ARG A 285 -14.01 -10.34 -2.88
CA ARG A 285 -15.00 -11.42 -2.96
C ARG A 285 -16.37 -10.79 -2.68
N VAL A 286 -17.08 -10.44 -3.75
CA VAL A 286 -18.49 -10.02 -3.72
C VAL A 286 -19.42 -11.22 -3.69
#